data_AF-A0A2S9G1I4-F1
#
_entry.id   AF-A0A2S9G1I4-F1
#
_cell.length_a   1.000
_cell.length_b   1.000
_cell.length_c   1.000
_cell.angle_alpha   90.00
_cell.angle_beta   90.00
_cell.angle_gamma   90.00
#
_symmetry.space_group_name_H-M   'P 1'
#
loop_
_entity.id
_entity.type
_entity.pdbx_description
1 polymer ?
#
loop_
_entity_poly.entity_id
_entity_poly.type
_entity_poly.pdbx_seq_one_letter_code
_entity_poly.pdbx_strand_id
1 'polypeptide(L)' 'MPDTAQKARRGLDDNICDQTGRSFLITGANGGLGAAAAAHLAHAGARVILACR' A
#
# COMPACT_ATOMS: atom_id res chain seq x y z
N MET A 1 23.44 0.15 -10.44
CA MET A 1 22.22 -0.30 -11.14
C MET A 1 21.03 0.05 -10.26
N PRO A 2 20.14 1.00 -10.62
CA PRO A 2 18.97 1.25 -9.80
C PRO A 2 18.05 0.03 -9.89
N ASP A 3 17.58 -0.42 -8.73
CA ASP A 3 16.79 -1.61 -8.51
C ASP A 3 15.52 -1.63 -9.38
N THR A 4 15.44 -2.60 -10.30
CA THR A 4 14.27 -2.83 -11.17
C THR A 4 12.99 -3.06 -10.36
N ALA A 5 13.09 -3.51 -9.09
CA ALA A 5 11.93 -3.65 -8.22
C ALA A 5 11.33 -2.31 -7.81
N GLN A 6 12.13 -1.23 -7.70
CA GLN A 6 11.62 0.10 -7.38
C GLN A 6 10.76 0.71 -8.50
N LYS A 7 11.04 0.36 -9.76
CA LYS A 7 10.28 0.84 -10.92
C LYS A 7 8.86 0.28 -10.98
N ALA A 8 8.65 -0.96 -10.50
CA ALA A 8 7.33 -1.60 -10.50
C ALA A 8 6.40 -1.07 -9.39
N ARG A 9 6.94 -0.72 -8.22
CA ARG A 9 6.15 -0.20 -7.07
C ARG A 9 5.49 1.13 -7.42
N ARG A 10 6.23 2.02 -8.08
CA ARG A 10 5.78 3.38 -8.40
C ARG A 10 4.56 3.41 -9.35
N GLY A 11 4.42 2.43 -10.23
CA GLY A 11 3.30 2.38 -11.18
C GLY A 11 1.93 2.13 -10.54
N LEU A 12 1.86 1.61 -9.31
CA LEU A 12 0.60 1.44 -8.59
C LEU A 12 0.22 2.69 -7.80
N ASP A 13 1.20 3.37 -7.19
CA ASP A 13 0.98 4.64 -6.48
C ASP A 13 0.32 5.69 -7.39
N ASP A 14 0.84 5.84 -8.61
CA ASP A 14 0.33 6.81 -9.59
C ASP A 14 -1.10 6.47 -10.08
N ASN A 15 -1.59 5.24 -9.86
CA ASN A 15 -2.93 4.78 -10.26
C ASN A 15 -3.94 4.70 -9.10
N ILE A 16 -3.52 4.99 -7.87
CA ILE A 16 -4.42 5.04 -6.71
C ILE A 16 -4.80 6.50 -6.49
N CYS A 17 -6.09 6.81 -6.65
CA CYS A 17 -6.61 8.15 -6.33
C CYS A 17 -6.38 8.49 -4.86
N ASP A 18 -6.44 9.77 -4.49
CA ASP A 18 -6.40 10.21 -3.09
C ASP A 18 -7.40 9.43 -2.21
N GLN A 19 -6.91 8.91 -1.10
CA GLN A 19 -7.64 8.12 -0.12
C GLN A 19 -7.81 8.85 1.22
N THR A 20 -7.48 10.14 1.29
CA THR A 20 -7.63 10.96 2.50
C THR A 20 -9.04 10.87 3.08
N GLY A 21 -9.12 10.67 4.40
CA GLY A 21 -10.38 10.52 5.13
C GLY A 21 -11.02 9.12 5.06
N ARG A 22 -10.44 8.19 4.29
CA ARG A 22 -10.91 6.80 4.21
C ARG A 22 -10.10 5.91 5.16
N SER A 23 -10.77 4.90 5.73
CA SER A 23 -10.15 3.89 6.57
C SER A 23 -10.27 2.50 5.96
N PHE A 24 -9.19 1.73 5.99
CA PHE A 24 -9.12 0.36 5.46
C PHE A 24 -8.62 -0.60 6.53
N LEU A 25 -9.25 -1.77 6.64
CA LEU A 25 -8.79 -2.88 7.48
C LEU A 25 -8.14 -3.94 6.60
N ILE A 26 -6.90 -4.32 6.89
CA ILE A 26 -6.17 -5.36 6.16
C ILE A 26 -5.80 -6.49 7.12
N THR A 27 -6.27 -7.70 6.84
CA THR A 27 -6.14 -8.88 7.73
C THR A 27 -4.92 -9.76 7.45
N GLY A 28 -4.05 -9.37 6.53
CA GLY A 28 -2.91 -10.17 6.08
C GLY A 28 -1.79 -9.34 5.47
N ALA A 29 -1.14 -8.50 6.27
CA ALA A 29 -0.12 -7.54 5.86
C ALA A 29 1.28 -7.77 6.48
N ASN A 30 1.56 -8.97 7.02
CA ASN A 30 2.91 -9.32 7.47
C ASN A 30 3.91 -9.48 6.31
N GLY A 31 3.42 -9.52 5.07
CA GLY A 31 4.23 -9.61 3.85
C GLY A 31 3.37 -9.67 2.59
N GLY A 32 4.01 -9.91 1.45
CA GLY A 32 3.34 -10.16 0.18
C GLY A 32 2.36 -9.05 -0.22
N LEU A 33 1.22 -9.45 -0.79
CA LEU A 33 0.23 -8.53 -1.35
C LEU A 33 -0.36 -7.58 -0.31
N GLY A 34 -0.70 -8.06 0.89
CA GLY A 34 -1.33 -7.20 1.89
C GLY A 34 -0.39 -6.14 2.44
N ALA A 35 0.91 -6.44 2.56
CA ALA A 35 1.92 -5.45 2.93
C ALA A 35 2.08 -4.39 1.82
N ALA A 36 2.12 -4.81 0.55
CA ALA A 36 2.19 -3.88 -0.57
C ALA A 36 0.93 -3.00 -0.66
N ALA A 37 -0.26 -3.59 -0.56
CA ALA A 37 -1.53 -2.86 -0.58
C ALA A 37 -1.63 -1.86 0.57
N ALA A 38 -1.22 -2.25 1.79
CA ALA A 38 -1.17 -1.36 2.95
C ALA A 38 -0.28 -0.15 2.69
N ALA A 39 0.93 -0.39 2.17
CA ALA A 39 1.89 0.67 1.88
C ALA A 39 1.34 1.66 0.85
N HIS A 40 0.79 1.16 -0.26
CA HIS A 40 0.25 2.00 -1.33
C HIS A 40 -1.00 2.78 -0.89
N LEU A 41 -1.91 2.17 -0.13
CA LEU A 41 -3.09 2.87 0.43
C LEU A 41 -2.69 3.95 1.43
N ALA A 42 -1.72 3.66 2.30
CA ALA A 42 -1.21 4.64 3.26
C ALA A 42 -0.50 5.80 2.54
N HIS A 43 0.27 5.50 1.48
CA HIS A 43 0.93 6.52 0.67
C HIS A 43 -0.07 7.45 -0.04
N ALA A 44 -1.23 6.92 -0.44
CA ALA A 44 -2.34 7.69 -0.99
C ALA A 44 -3.18 8.44 0.08
N GLY A 45 -2.75 8.49 1.35
CA GLY A 45 -3.40 9.28 2.40
C GLY A 45 -4.46 8.52 3.22
N ALA A 46 -4.63 7.22 3.00
CA ALA A 46 -5.59 6.43 3.76
C ALA A 46 -5.15 6.18 5.21
N ARG A 47 -6.11 6.02 6.12
CA ARG A 47 -5.88 5.39 7.41
C ARG A 47 -5.94 3.88 7.25
N VAL A 48 -4.82 3.19 7.38
CA VAL A 48 -4.77 1.73 7.27
C VAL A 48 -4.63 1.10 8.65
N ILE A 49 -5.55 0.19 8.99
CA ILE A 49 -5.53 -0.63 10.20
C ILE A 49 -5.08 -2.04 9.81
N LEU A 50 -4.01 -2.52 10.41
CA LEU A 50 -3.48 -3.85 10.16
C LEU A 50 -3.96 -4.79 11.26
N ALA A 51 -4.70 -5.83 10.88
CA ALA A 51 -5.16 -6.88 11.77
C ALA A 51 -4.51 -8.21 11.37
N CYS A 52 -3.23 -8.36 11.71
CA CYS A 52 -2.43 -9.52 11.33
C CYS A 52 -2.15 -10.42 12.55
N ARG A 53 -1.66 -11.63 12.28
CA ARG A 53 -1.21 -12.60 13.30
C ARG A 53 0.31 -12.61 13.40
#